data_AF-A0A7V0NDD7-F1
#
_entry.id   AF-A0A7V0NDD7-F1
#
_cell.length_a   1.000
_cell.length_b   1.000
_cell.length_c   1.000
_cell.angle_alpha   90.00
_cell.angle_beta   90.00
_cell.angle_gamma   90.00
#
_symmetry.space_group_name_H-M   'P 1'
#
loop_
_entity.id
_entity.type
_entity.pdbx_description
1 polymer ?
#
loop_
_entity_poly.entity_id
_entity_poly.type
_entity_poly.pdbx_seq_one_letter_code
_entity_poly.pdbx_strand_id
1 'polypeptide(L)'
;MGEEMVDEATLKALEEKVAELKRLVEQDGLALEEELVLLERRLAELRREYFAKLSDWDRVKLARDPRRPTGIELVEMVFDDFYELRGDRLLRDDPALRGGMAKLSGKPLVVLFH
;
A
#
# COMPACT_ATOMS: atom_id res chain seq x y z
N MET A 1 1.28 33.42 -8.36
CA MET A 1 1.68 32.45 -9.40
C MET A 1 1.25 31.10 -8.87
N GLY A 2 0.18 30.54 -9.42
CA GLY A 2 -0.36 29.27 -8.97
C GLY A 2 0.65 28.18 -9.30
N GLU A 3 1.33 27.66 -8.27
CA GLU A 3 1.95 26.36 -8.40
C GLU A 3 0.78 25.40 -8.72
N GLU A 4 0.82 24.75 -9.89
CA GLU A 4 -0.03 23.59 -10.15
C GLU A 4 0.31 22.57 -9.07
N MET A 5 -0.47 22.62 -7.99
CA MET A 5 -0.36 21.68 -6.89
C MET A 5 -0.73 20.34 -7.48
N VAL A 6 0.25 19.43 -7.53
CA VAL A 6 -0.02 18.01 -7.80
C VAL A 6 -1.06 17.59 -6.79
N ASP A 7 -2.28 17.36 -7.24
CA ASP A 7 -3.40 16.97 -6.42
C ASP A 7 -3.67 15.47 -6.60
N GLU A 8 -4.45 14.90 -5.67
CA GLU A 8 -4.82 13.49 -5.70
C GLU A 8 -5.55 13.13 -7.00
N ALA A 9 -6.31 14.07 -7.57
CA ALA A 9 -7.04 13.90 -8.81
C ALA A 9 -6.11 13.71 -10.02
N THR A 10 -5.04 14.51 -10.12
CA THR A 10 -4.03 14.40 -11.17
C THR A 10 -3.29 13.06 -11.08
N LEU A 11 -2.94 12.62 -9.87
CA LEU A 11 -2.34 11.30 -9.66
C LEU A 11 -3.28 10.19 -10.11
N LYS A 12 -4.54 10.24 -9.71
CA LYS A 12 -5.52 9.22 -10.06
C LYS A 12 -5.76 9.15 -11.56
N ALA A 13 -5.89 10.29 -12.25
CA ALA A 13 -6.04 10.32 -13.70
C ALA A 13 -4.83 9.71 -14.42
N LEU A 14 -3.61 9.96 -13.91
CA LEU A 14 -2.40 9.38 -14.48
C LEU A 14 -2.29 7.87 -14.19
N GLU A 15 -2.70 7.42 -13.00
CA GLU A 15 -2.80 5.99 -12.66
C GLU A 15 -3.79 5.26 -13.57
N GLU A 16 -4.96 5.86 -13.85
CA GLU A 16 -5.96 5.33 -14.77
C GLU A 16 -5.40 5.23 -16.20
N LYS A 17 -4.70 6.26 -16.68
CA LYS A 17 -4.08 6.25 -18.01
C LYS A 17 -2.96 5.22 -18.13
N VAL A 18 -2.13 5.05 -17.11
CA VAL A 18 -1.12 3.99 -17.05
C VAL A 18 -1.77 2.61 -17.06
N ALA A 19 -2.86 2.42 -16.31
CA ALA A 19 -3.59 1.15 -16.29
C ALA A 19 -4.24 0.82 -17.65
N GLU A 20 -4.75 1.83 -18.37
CA GLU A 20 -5.27 1.67 -19.73
C GLU A 20 -4.17 1.25 -20.71
N LEU A 21 -3.03 1.96 -20.72
CA LEU A 21 -1.91 1.63 -21.60
C LEU A 21 -1.33 0.24 -21.32
N LYS A 22 -1.26 -0.18 -20.05
CA LYS A 22 -0.87 -1.56 -19.71
C LYS A 22 -1.75 -2.59 -20.37
N ARG A 23 -3.07 -2.39 -20.38
CA ARG A 23 -4.02 -3.30 -21.02
C ARG A 23 -3.86 -3.31 -22.55
N LEU A 24 -3.55 -2.16 -23.15
CA LEU A 24 -3.31 -2.05 -24.59
C LEU A 24 -1.99 -2.71 -25.00
N VAL A 25 -0.93 -2.56 -24.22
CA VAL A 25 0.35 -3.26 -24.42
C VAL A 25 0.16 -4.79 -24.39
N GLU A 26 -0.64 -5.29 -23.45
CA GLU A 26 -0.98 -6.72 -23.37
C GLU A 26 -1.74 -7.23 -24.61
N GLN A 27 -2.42 -6.35 -25.37
CA GLN A 27 -3.24 -6.69 -26.55
C GLN A 27 -2.52 -6.45 -27.88
N ASP A 28 -1.86 -5.30 -28.05
CA ASP A 28 -1.28 -4.80 -29.31
C ASP A 28 0.26 -4.98 -29.39
N GLY A 29 0.91 -5.45 -28.31
CA GLY A 29 2.33 -5.75 -28.26
C GLY A 29 3.25 -4.54 -28.09
N LEU A 30 4.51 -4.68 -28.54
CA LEU A 30 5.68 -3.82 -28.25
C LEU A 30 5.57 -2.33 -28.65
N ALA A 31 4.55 -1.92 -29.41
CA ALA A 31 4.48 -0.57 -29.98
C ALA A 31 4.28 0.53 -28.92
N LEU A 32 3.77 0.18 -27.74
CA LEU A 32 3.44 1.12 -26.67
C LEU A 32 4.32 0.95 -25.42
N GLU A 33 5.31 0.05 -25.45
CA GLU A 33 6.18 -0.25 -24.30
C GLU A 33 7.00 0.97 -23.86
N GLU A 34 7.57 1.72 -24.81
CA GLU A 34 8.39 2.89 -24.52
C GLU A 34 7.58 4.03 -23.89
N GLU A 35 6.36 4.24 -24.39
CA GLU A 35 5.44 5.25 -23.87
C GLU A 35 4.95 4.87 -22.46
N LEU A 36 4.66 3.58 -22.24
CA LEU A 36 4.31 3.06 -20.92
C LEU A 36 5.44 3.30 -19.90
N VAL A 37 6.69 2.98 -20.25
CA VAL A 37 7.85 3.19 -19.37
C VAL A 37 8.03 4.67 -19.03
N LEU A 38 7.84 5.58 -19.99
CA LEU A 38 7.93 7.02 -19.76
C LEU A 38 6.84 7.50 -18.79
N LEU A 39 5.60 7.05 -18.98
CA LEU A 39 4.46 7.41 -18.14
C LEU A 39 4.58 6.84 -16.72
N GLU A 40 5.04 5.60 -16.56
CA GLU A 40 5.30 5.02 -15.24
C GLU A 40 6.36 5.79 -14.47
N ARG A 41 7.45 6.21 -15.13
CA ARG A 41 8.47 7.06 -14.52
C ARG A 41 7.88 8.39 -14.06
N ARG A 42 7.09 9.04 -14.93
CA ARG A 42 6.45 10.31 -14.61
C ARG A 42 5.48 10.19 -13.44
N LEU A 43 4.71 9.10 -13.40
CA LEU A 43 3.82 8.77 -12.29
C LEU A 43 4.60 8.57 -10.99
N ALA A 44 5.71 7.83 -11.02
CA ALA A 44 6.56 7.60 -9.85
C ALA A 44 7.21 8.90 -9.31
N GLU A 45 7.58 9.83 -10.18
CA GLU A 45 8.06 11.16 -9.80
C GLU A 45 6.96 11.98 -9.13
N LEU A 46 5.82 12.16 -9.80
CA LEU A 46 4.70 12.94 -9.28
C LEU A 46 4.17 12.38 -7.96
N ARG A 47 4.11 11.05 -7.84
CA ARG A 47 3.70 10.39 -6.60
C ARG A 47 4.66 10.74 -5.45
N ARG A 48 5.97 10.71 -5.70
CA ARG A 48 6.97 11.11 -4.69
C ARG A 48 6.82 12.57 -4.29
N GLU A 49 6.62 13.47 -5.25
CA GLU A 49 6.41 14.89 -4.97
C GLU A 49 5.14 15.16 -4.15
N TYR A 50 4.03 14.50 -4.52
CA TYR A 50 2.76 14.60 -3.79
C TYR A 50 2.91 14.16 -2.33
N PHE A 51 3.44 12.95 -2.10
CA PHE A 51 3.62 12.43 -0.74
C PHE A 51 4.65 13.23 0.07
N ALA A 52 5.66 13.83 -0.58
CA ALA A 52 6.61 14.71 0.08
C ALA A 52 5.97 16.02 0.55
N LYS A 53 5.02 16.56 -0.20
CA LYS A 53 4.31 17.82 0.09
C LYS A 53 3.10 17.67 1.01
N LEU A 54 2.76 16.46 1.46
CA LEU A 54 1.64 16.25 2.39
C LEU A 54 1.84 17.03 3.69
N SER A 55 0.82 17.80 4.06
CA SER A 55 0.75 18.45 5.36
C SER A 55 0.65 17.41 6.48
N ASP A 56 0.97 17.82 7.71
CA ASP A 56 0.83 16.96 8.90
C ASP A 56 -0.61 16.43 9.04
N TRP A 57 -1.61 17.25 8.72
CA TRP A 57 -3.00 16.85 8.79
C TRP A 57 -3.38 15.84 7.71
N ASP A 58 -2.85 15.99 6.50
CA ASP A 58 -3.12 15.04 5.41
C ASP A 58 -2.43 13.69 5.67
N ARG A 59 -1.26 13.68 6.32
CA ARG A 59 -0.62 12.45 6.80
C ARG A 59 -1.49 11.74 7.84
N VAL A 60 -2.12 12.47 8.75
CA VAL A 60 -3.05 11.90 9.74
C VAL A 60 -4.30 11.33 9.07
N LYS A 61 -4.88 12.05 8.09
CA LYS A 61 -6.02 11.54 7.31
C LYS A 61 -5.67 10.24 6.59
N LEU A 62 -4.53 10.21 5.89
CA LEU A 62 -4.04 9.02 5.20
C LEU A 62 -3.81 7.86 6.17
N ALA A 63 -3.23 8.14 7.35
CA ALA A 63 -3.01 7.12 8.36
C ALA A 63 -4.32 6.50 8.90
N ARG A 64 -5.44 7.22 8.78
CA ARG A 64 -6.80 6.82 9.21
C ARG A 64 -7.72 6.47 8.04
N ASP A 65 -7.19 6.36 6.82
CA ASP A 65 -7.99 6.01 5.66
C ASP A 65 -8.59 4.60 5.87
N PRO A 66 -9.91 4.40 5.66
CA PRO A 66 -10.54 3.08 5.81
C PRO A 66 -9.97 2.00 4.90
N ARG A 67 -9.30 2.38 3.80
CA ARG A 67 -8.63 1.48 2.87
C ARG A 67 -7.23 1.09 3.31
N ARG A 68 -6.73 1.66 4.42
CA ARG A 68 -5.43 1.28 4.99
C ARG A 68 -5.49 -0.20 5.40
N PRO A 69 -4.54 -1.03 4.95
CA PRO A 69 -4.49 -2.43 5.36
C PRO A 69 -4.47 -2.57 6.88
N THR A 70 -5.32 -3.45 7.38
CA THR A 70 -5.44 -3.86 8.78
C THR A 70 -4.20 -4.63 9.22
N GLY A 71 -4.02 -4.78 10.54
CA GLY A 71 -2.89 -5.54 11.09
C GLY A 71 -2.83 -6.98 10.58
N ILE A 72 -3.99 -7.63 10.39
CA ILE A 72 -4.05 -9.00 9.86
C ILE A 72 -3.66 -9.06 8.38
N GLU A 73 -4.13 -8.13 7.54
CA GLU A 73 -3.75 -8.07 6.12
C GLU A 73 -2.24 -7.84 5.97
N LEU A 74 -1.64 -6.98 6.82
CA LEU A 74 -0.20 -6.79 6.85
C LEU A 74 0.54 -8.08 7.23
N VAL A 75 0.01 -8.83 8.20
CA VAL A 75 0.62 -10.10 8.61
C VAL A 75 0.58 -11.12 7.47
N GLU A 76 -0.56 -11.25 6.79
CA GLU A 76 -0.75 -12.15 5.65
C GLU A 76 0.11 -11.78 4.43
N MET A 77 0.42 -10.50 4.23
CA MET A 77 1.29 -10.04 3.13
C MET A 77 2.79 -10.21 3.41
N VAL A 78 3.19 -10.23 4.69
CA VAL A 78 4.62 -10.14 5.08
C VAL A 78 5.17 -11.45 5.64
N PHE A 79 4.35 -12.26 6.32
CA PHE A 79 4.81 -13.45 7.02
C PHE A 79 4.23 -14.72 6.40
N ASP A 80 5.01 -15.80 6.49
CA ASP A 80 4.58 -17.15 6.15
C ASP A 80 4.12 -17.90 7.40
N ASP A 81 3.28 -18.92 7.23
CA ASP A 81 2.85 -19.86 8.28
C ASP A 81 2.34 -19.18 9.57
N PHE A 82 1.55 -18.11 9.47
CA PHE A 82 0.99 -17.43 10.64
C PHE A 82 0.01 -18.34 11.40
N TYR A 83 0.29 -18.57 12.68
CA TYR A 83 -0.54 -19.30 13.62
C TYR A 83 -0.92 -18.41 14.80
N GLU A 84 -2.17 -17.97 14.82
CA GLU A 84 -2.71 -17.08 15.84
C GLU A 84 -2.80 -17.77 17.21
N LEU A 85 -2.33 -17.06 18.25
CA LEU A 85 -2.45 -17.43 19.65
C LEU A 85 -3.45 -16.52 20.33
N ARG A 86 -4.39 -17.12 21.06
CA ARG A 86 -5.51 -16.42 21.70
C ARG A 86 -5.52 -16.63 23.21
N GLY A 87 -6.02 -15.62 23.91
CA GLY A 87 -6.26 -15.64 25.34
C GLY A 87 -5.07 -15.20 26.20
N ASP A 88 -5.40 -14.51 27.29
CA ASP A 88 -4.48 -14.04 28.34
C ASP A 88 -4.26 -15.07 29.46
N ARG A 89 -4.97 -16.20 29.41
CA ARG A 89 -5.04 -17.26 30.44
C ARG A 89 -5.58 -16.79 31.79
N LEU A 90 -6.22 -15.63 31.86
CA LEU A 90 -6.73 -15.05 33.11
C LEU A 90 -8.21 -14.67 33.02
N LEU A 91 -8.57 -13.81 32.07
CA LEU A 91 -9.90 -13.23 31.98
C LEU A 91 -10.55 -13.52 30.63
N ARG A 92 -10.00 -12.95 29.56
CA ARG A 92 -10.62 -13.01 28.23
C ARG A 92 -9.60 -12.74 27.13
N ASP A 93 -9.90 -13.28 25.96
CA ASP A 93 -9.28 -12.88 24.71
C ASP A 93 -9.70 -11.43 24.35
N ASP A 94 -8.71 -10.55 24.10
CA ASP A 94 -8.94 -9.17 23.68
C ASP A 94 -8.81 -9.06 22.16
N PRO A 95 -9.90 -8.77 21.43
CA PRO A 95 -9.84 -8.66 19.98
C PRO A 95 -9.02 -7.46 19.48
N ALA A 96 -8.69 -6.48 20.34
CA ALA A 96 -7.91 -5.31 19.98
C ALA A 96 -6.39 -5.54 19.96
N LEU A 97 -5.93 -6.68 20.48
CA LEU A 97 -4.52 -7.08 20.44
C LEU A 97 -4.43 -8.54 20.05
N ARG A 98 -3.93 -8.77 18.84
CA ARG A 98 -3.80 -10.10 18.24
C ARG A 98 -2.33 -10.46 18.09
N GLY A 99 -2.04 -11.75 18.08
CA GLY A 99 -0.66 -12.21 17.96
C GLY A 99 -0.54 -13.68 17.66
N GLY A 100 0.66 -14.10 17.31
CA GLY A 100 0.89 -15.49 16.94
C GLY A 100 2.33 -15.78 16.56
N MET A 101 2.58 -17.05 16.27
CA MET A 101 3.84 -17.48 15.69
C MET A 101 3.78 -17.29 14.17
N ALA A 102 4.87 -16.88 13.56
CA ALA A 102 4.98 -16.77 12.11
C ALA A 102 6.42 -17.02 11.67
N LYS A 103 6.66 -17.02 10.36
CA LYS A 103 8.00 -17.02 9.78
C LYS A 103 8.22 -15.76 8.97
N LEU A 104 9.39 -15.15 9.12
CA LEU A 104 9.87 -14.08 8.25
C LEU A 104 11.14 -14.55 7.57
N SER A 105 11.11 -14.69 6.24
CA SER A 105 12.22 -15.24 5.46
C SER A 105 12.72 -16.59 6.02
N GLY A 106 11.77 -17.47 6.35
CA GLY A 106 12.02 -18.79 6.94
C GLY A 106 12.43 -18.80 8.42
N LYS A 107 12.62 -17.64 9.07
CA LYS A 107 12.99 -17.57 10.49
C LYS A 107 11.73 -17.48 11.36
N PRO A 108 11.54 -18.39 12.34
CA PRO A 108 10.39 -18.36 13.23
C PRO A 108 10.49 -17.17 14.19
N LEU A 109 9.36 -16.48 14.40
CA LEU A 109 9.22 -15.37 15.33
C LEU A 109 7.80 -15.29 15.90
N VAL A 110 7.60 -14.39 16.86
CA VAL A 110 6.27 -14.01 17.36
C VAL A 110 5.94 -12.61 16.84
N VAL A 111 4.74 -12.45 16.30
CA VAL A 111 4.19 -11.17 15.87
C VAL A 111 3.03 -10.76 16.77
N LEU A 112 2.97 -9.47 17.09
CA LEU A 112 1.88 -8.83 17.85
C LEU A 112 1.41 -7.60 17.07
N PHE A 113 0.10 -7.42 16.96
CA PHE A 113 -0.50 -6.31 16.21
C PHE A 113 -1.88 -5.94 16.78
N HIS A 114 -2.32 -4.73 16.45
CA HIS A 114 -3.66 -4.23 16.77
C HIS A 114 -4.61 -4.51 15.59
#